data_AF-A0A091N262-F1
#
_entry.id   AF-A0A091N262-F1
#
_cell.length_a   1.000
_cell.length_b   1.000
_cell.length_c   1.000
_cell.angle_alpha   90.00
_cell.angle_beta   90.00
_cell.angle_gamma   90.00
#
_symmetry.space_group_name_H-M   'P 1'
#
loop_
_entity.id
_entity.type
_entity.pdbx_description
1 polymer ?
#
loop_
_entity_poly.entity_id
_entity_poly.type
_entity_poly.pdbx_seq_one_letter_code
_entity_poly.pdbx_strand_id
1 'polypeptide(L)'
;MVSSSLQICALLLAFAGFTILLVTTMSNRWKISDNTTVLVTADWISEGLWMDCAVTAVGSIQCKKFLYMLSSDTHIQACRALMITSILLGFIATVLSLLGLKCTNVGLSDEEAKMKFAVTGGFLFILGGLCSMVAISWYAAMVTAEFFDILYAGTKYELGEALYLGWAGSVLYMLGGIFLTCSCKGKKKQDY
;
A
#
# COMPACT_ATOMS: atom_id res chain seq x y z
N MET A 1 -7.60 -28.63 12.77
CA MET A 1 -6.38 -28.27 12.01
C MET A 1 -6.82 -27.40 10.84
N VAL A 2 -6.20 -26.24 10.62
CA VAL A 2 -6.49 -25.44 9.43
C VAL A 2 -5.84 -26.11 8.21
N SER A 3 -6.60 -26.21 7.11
CA SER A 3 -6.18 -26.87 5.87
C SER A 3 -5.05 -26.08 5.19
N SER A 4 -4.13 -26.78 4.51
CA SER A 4 -3.08 -26.15 3.70
C SER A 4 -3.68 -25.20 2.65
N SER A 5 -4.89 -25.48 2.17
CA SER A 5 -5.66 -24.62 1.27
C SER A 5 -5.90 -23.22 1.84
N LEU A 6 -6.26 -23.09 3.13
CA LEU A 6 -6.51 -21.78 3.74
C LEU A 6 -5.21 -20.96 3.86
N GLN A 7 -4.08 -21.60 4.19
CA GLN A 7 -2.78 -20.93 4.24
C GLN A 7 -2.36 -20.40 2.86
N ILE A 8 -2.58 -21.18 1.80
CA ILE A 8 -2.31 -20.77 0.42
C ILE A 8 -3.22 -19.61 0.01
N CYS A 9 -4.52 -19.71 0.26
CA CYS A 9 -5.46 -18.62 -0.02
C CYS A 9 -5.09 -17.33 0.73
N ALA A 10 -4.69 -17.44 2.00
CA ALA A 10 -4.26 -16.29 2.81
C ALA A 10 -2.99 -15.63 2.24
N LEU A 11 -2.01 -16.44 1.81
CA LEU A 11 -0.80 -15.93 1.18
C LEU A 11 -1.11 -15.25 -0.16
N LEU A 12 -1.96 -15.85 -1.00
CA LEU A 12 -2.38 -15.25 -2.27
C LEU A 12 -3.09 -13.91 -2.05
N LEU A 13 -3.93 -13.82 -1.03
CA LEU A 13 -4.62 -12.58 -0.65
C LEU A 13 -3.63 -11.50 -0.21
N ALA A 14 -2.67 -11.86 0.66
CA ALA A 14 -1.62 -10.94 1.10
C ALA A 14 -0.74 -10.49 -0.08
N PHE A 15 -0.35 -11.42 -0.96
CA PHE A 15 0.47 -11.12 -2.13
C PHE A 15 -0.26 -10.23 -3.14
N ALA A 16 -1.55 -10.45 -3.37
CA ALA A 16 -2.38 -9.56 -4.19
C ALA A 16 -2.46 -8.15 -3.59
N GLY A 17 -2.64 -8.04 -2.27
CA GLY A 17 -2.59 -6.75 -1.57
C GLY A 17 -1.23 -6.06 -1.75
N PHE A 18 -0.14 -6.80 -1.60
CA PHE A 18 1.23 -6.31 -1.80
C PHE A 18 1.46 -5.76 -3.21
N THR A 19 1.04 -6.49 -4.25
CA THR A 19 1.22 -6.04 -5.65
C THR A 19 0.36 -4.81 -5.95
N ILE A 20 -0.86 -4.73 -5.43
CA ILE A 20 -1.70 -3.53 -5.55
C ILE A 20 -1.04 -2.32 -4.88
N LEU A 21 -0.41 -2.50 -3.71
CA LEU A 21 0.31 -1.42 -3.03
C LEU A 21 1.58 -0.99 -3.76
N LEU A 22 2.29 -1.91 -4.42
CA LEU A 22 3.41 -1.58 -5.31
C LEU A 22 2.92 -0.70 -6.47
N VAL A 23 1.85 -1.10 -7.15
CA VAL A 23 1.26 -0.33 -8.26
C VAL A 23 0.77 1.03 -7.78
N THR A 24 0.09 1.07 -6.62
CA THR A 24 -0.38 2.32 -6.02
C THR A 24 0.78 3.28 -5.74
N THR A 25 1.87 2.78 -5.17
CA THR A 25 3.06 3.60 -4.84
C THR A 25 3.72 4.18 -6.08
N MET A 26 3.72 3.44 -7.19
CA MET A 26 4.31 3.89 -8.46
C MET A 26 3.34 4.70 -9.32
N SER A 27 2.05 4.72 -8.98
CA SER A 27 1.05 5.46 -9.75
C SER A 27 1.22 6.97 -9.59
N ASN A 28 1.02 7.68 -10.70
CA ASN A 28 1.06 9.14 -10.75
C ASN A 28 -0.32 9.79 -10.59
N ARG A 29 -1.33 9.03 -10.18
CA ARG A 29 -2.74 9.45 -10.08
C ARG A 29 -3.26 9.36 -8.65
N TRP A 30 -2.51 9.94 -7.70
CA TRP A 30 -2.91 10.05 -6.29
C TRP A 30 -3.91 11.19 -6.09
N LYS A 31 -3.74 12.29 -6.83
CA LYS A 31 -4.72 13.37 -6.90
C LYS A 31 -4.76 13.96 -8.31
N ILE A 32 -5.91 14.49 -8.71
CA ILE A 32 -6.18 15.03 -10.04
C ILE A 32 -6.75 16.43 -9.88
N SER A 33 -6.28 17.42 -10.65
CA SER A 33 -6.75 18.80 -10.56
C SER A 33 -8.20 18.93 -11.02
N ASP A 34 -8.97 19.78 -10.36
CA ASP A 34 -10.31 20.15 -10.83
C ASP A 34 -10.20 21.09 -12.06
N ASN A 35 -10.94 20.77 -13.13
CA ASN A 35 -10.95 21.45 -14.43
C ASN A 35 -11.38 22.93 -14.37
N THR A 36 -11.84 23.42 -13.22
CA THR A 36 -12.34 24.79 -13.02
C THR A 36 -11.26 25.83 -12.78
N THR A 37 -10.02 25.44 -12.48
CA THR A 37 -8.93 26.37 -12.10
C THR A 37 -7.69 26.31 -13.00
N VAL A 38 -7.75 25.55 -14.10
CA VAL A 38 -6.56 25.31 -14.91
C VAL A 38 -6.24 26.52 -15.81
N LEU A 39 -5.03 27.05 -15.65
CA LEU A 39 -4.45 28.10 -16.48
C LEU A 39 -4.50 27.68 -17.97
N VAL A 40 -4.69 28.65 -18.88
CA VAL A 40 -5.02 28.56 -20.33
C VAL A 40 -4.24 27.53 -21.19
N THR A 41 -3.23 26.82 -20.68
CA THR A 41 -2.38 25.87 -21.43
C THR A 41 -2.44 24.39 -20.98
N ALA A 42 -3.00 24.06 -19.81
CA ALA A 42 -3.17 22.68 -19.35
C ALA A 42 -4.66 22.31 -19.19
N ASP A 43 -5.02 21.04 -19.43
CA ASP A 43 -6.41 20.55 -19.38
C ASP A 43 -6.69 19.82 -18.06
N TRP A 44 -5.75 18.97 -17.62
CA TRP A 44 -5.73 18.40 -16.27
C TRP A 44 -4.30 18.08 -15.82
N ILE A 45 -4.08 18.19 -14.51
CA ILE A 45 -2.82 17.91 -13.82
C ILE A 45 -3.06 16.71 -12.90
N SER A 46 -2.15 15.76 -12.92
CA SER A 46 -2.19 14.57 -12.08
C SER A 46 -0.90 14.45 -11.30
N GLU A 47 -1.02 14.32 -9.99
CA GLU A 47 0.13 14.20 -9.10
C GLU A 47 0.18 12.81 -8.48
N GLY A 48 1.37 12.22 -8.55
CA GLY A 48 1.75 11.01 -7.86
C GLY A 48 2.58 11.28 -6.62
N LEU A 49 3.01 10.19 -6.02
CA LEU A 49 3.97 10.25 -4.93
C LEU A 49 5.38 10.64 -5.42
N TRP A 50 5.75 10.36 -6.67
CA TRP A 50 7.12 10.54 -7.19
C TRP A 50 7.25 11.52 -8.34
N MET A 51 6.17 11.70 -9.10
CA MET A 51 6.14 12.49 -10.33
C MET A 51 4.82 13.22 -10.45
N ASP A 52 4.84 14.38 -11.10
CA ASP A 52 3.69 15.12 -11.56
C ASP A 52 3.58 15.00 -13.08
N CYS A 53 2.38 14.84 -13.59
CA CYS A 53 2.09 14.76 -15.02
C CYS A 53 1.02 15.79 -15.37
N ALA A 54 1.28 16.60 -16.39
CA ALA A 54 0.33 17.57 -16.91
C ALA A 54 -0.01 17.24 -18.36
N VAL A 55 -1.30 17.33 -18.69
CA VAL A 55 -1.77 17.23 -20.07
C VAL A 55 -2.04 18.63 -20.61
N THR A 56 -1.41 18.94 -21.73
CA THR A 56 -1.57 20.23 -22.42
C THR A 56 -2.79 20.19 -23.36
N ALA A 57 -3.36 21.36 -23.67
CA ALA A 57 -4.50 21.49 -24.60
C ALA A 57 -4.23 20.91 -26.02
N VAL A 58 -2.96 20.69 -26.38
CA VAL A 58 -2.54 20.08 -27.65
C VAL A 58 -2.46 18.54 -27.57
N GLY A 59 -2.90 17.94 -26.46
CA GLY A 59 -2.87 16.50 -26.21
C GLY A 59 -1.51 15.94 -25.82
N SER A 60 -0.48 16.78 -25.64
CA SER A 60 0.84 16.31 -25.21
C SER A 60 0.86 16.07 -23.70
N ILE A 61 1.40 14.92 -23.28
CA ILE A 61 1.59 14.52 -21.88
C ILE A 61 3.04 14.82 -21.49
N GLN A 62 3.24 15.65 -20.47
CA GLN A 62 4.55 15.98 -19.95
C GLN A 62 4.61 15.57 -18.48
N CYS A 63 5.48 14.61 -18.16
CA CYS A 63 5.69 14.17 -16.78
C CYS A 63 7.04 14.66 -16.27
N LYS A 64 7.04 15.33 -15.13
CA LYS A 64 8.23 15.81 -14.43
C LYS A 64 8.41 15.02 -13.14
N LYS A 65 9.66 14.78 -12.78
CA LYS A 65 10.00 14.24 -11.45
C LYS A 65 10.09 15.41 -10.49
N PHE A 66 9.64 15.23 -9.26
CA PHE A 66 9.89 16.21 -8.20
C PHE A 66 11.41 16.34 -7.97
N LEU A 67 12.03 17.37 -8.56
CA LEU A 67 13.48 17.57 -8.58
C LEU A 67 14.06 17.98 -7.22
N TYR A 68 13.24 18.48 -6.29
CA TYR A 68 13.66 18.83 -4.94
C TYR A 68 12.69 18.27 -3.91
N MET A 69 13.11 17.20 -3.21
CA MET A 69 12.37 16.65 -2.07
C MET A 69 12.13 17.68 -0.95
N LEU A 70 12.93 18.76 -0.90
CA LEU A 70 12.88 19.79 0.14
C LEU A 70 11.77 20.85 -0.05
N SER A 71 11.15 20.94 -1.23
CA SER A 71 10.01 21.85 -1.48
C SER A 71 8.67 21.10 -1.49
N SER A 72 8.70 19.79 -1.24
CA SER A 72 7.50 18.98 -1.08
C SER A 72 6.93 19.21 0.30
N ASP A 73 5.60 19.33 0.39
CA ASP A 73 4.92 19.41 1.67
C ASP A 73 5.29 18.21 2.56
N THR A 74 5.49 18.47 3.85
CA THR A 74 6.00 17.52 4.86
C THR A 74 5.14 16.25 4.90
N HIS A 75 3.83 16.38 4.66
CA HIS A 75 2.92 15.24 4.63
C HIS A 75 3.23 14.25 3.49
N ILE A 76 3.67 14.72 2.32
CA ILE A 76 4.01 13.86 1.17
C ILE A 76 5.27 13.04 1.47
N GLN A 77 6.25 13.66 2.13
CA GLN A 77 7.46 12.95 2.54
C GLN A 77 7.16 11.86 3.58
N ALA A 78 6.27 12.14 4.54
CA ALA A 78 5.80 11.14 5.49
C ALA A 78 5.05 9.98 4.79
N CYS A 79 4.19 10.29 3.82
CA CYS A 79 3.49 9.26 3.03
C CYS A 79 4.47 8.40 2.23
N ARG A 80 5.52 8.99 1.61
CA ARG A 80 6.60 8.23 0.95
C ARG A 80 7.27 7.25 1.90
N ALA A 81 7.67 7.72 3.08
CA ALA A 81 8.31 6.88 4.07
C ALA A 81 7.41 5.71 4.47
N LEU A 82 6.13 5.98 4.80
CA LEU A 82 5.16 4.94 5.19
C LEU A 82 4.90 3.91 4.08
N MET A 83 4.76 4.35 2.81
CA MET A 83 4.57 3.44 1.68
C MET A 83 5.82 2.58 1.42
N ILE A 84 7.03 3.16 1.50
CA ILE A 84 8.28 2.40 1.37
C ILE A 84 8.41 1.37 2.50
N THR A 85 8.15 1.78 3.75
CA THR A 85 8.15 0.87 4.89
C THR A 85 7.15 -0.27 4.71
N SER A 86 5.93 0.03 4.24
CA SER A 86 4.91 -0.97 3.93
C SER A 86 5.39 -2.00 2.90
N ILE A 87 6.05 -1.55 1.84
CA ILE A 87 6.62 -2.42 0.79
C ILE A 87 7.76 -3.30 1.34
N LEU A 88 8.68 -2.71 2.10
CA LEU A 88 9.80 -3.46 2.69
C LEU A 88 9.31 -4.54 3.66
N LEU A 89 8.35 -4.19 4.52
CA LEU A 89 7.70 -5.14 5.42
C LEU A 89 7.01 -6.27 4.63
N GLY A 90 6.39 -5.94 3.49
CA GLY A 90 5.74 -6.92 2.61
C GLY A 90 6.65 -7.90 1.94
N PHE A 91 7.78 -7.40 1.45
CA PHE A 91 8.79 -8.24 0.85
C PHE A 91 9.31 -9.25 1.88
N ILE A 92 9.67 -8.78 3.07
CA ILE A 92 10.13 -9.64 4.17
C ILE A 92 9.01 -10.62 4.58
N ALA A 93 7.77 -10.14 4.74
CA ALA A 93 6.62 -10.94 5.10
C ALA A 93 6.34 -12.05 4.08
N THR A 94 6.47 -11.76 2.78
CA THR A 94 6.28 -12.73 1.70
C THR A 94 7.33 -13.83 1.77
N VAL A 95 8.61 -13.47 1.94
CA VAL A 95 9.70 -14.44 2.09
C VAL A 95 9.47 -15.35 3.31
N LEU A 96 9.16 -14.76 4.48
CA LEU A 96 8.91 -15.54 5.69
C LEU A 96 7.67 -16.44 5.56
N SER A 97 6.61 -15.94 4.93
CA SER A 97 5.38 -16.73 4.72
C SER A 97 5.59 -17.88 3.74
N LEU A 98 6.43 -17.71 2.71
CA LEU A 98 6.81 -18.77 1.78
C LEU A 98 7.60 -19.90 2.46
N LEU A 99 8.51 -19.54 3.37
CA LEU A 99 9.27 -20.50 4.19
C LEU A 99 8.41 -21.17 5.27
N GLY A 100 7.35 -20.50 5.73
CA GLY A 100 6.42 -21.01 6.75
C GLY A 100 5.29 -21.91 6.23
N LEU A 101 5.15 -22.06 4.90
CA LEU A 101 4.15 -22.94 4.30
C LEU A 101 4.49 -24.41 4.53
N LYS A 102 3.47 -25.21 4.89
CA LYS A 102 3.62 -26.67 5.06
C LYS A 102 4.10 -27.40 3.80
N CYS A 103 3.73 -26.88 2.62
CA CYS A 103 4.08 -27.47 1.33
C CYS A 103 5.52 -27.13 0.87
N THR A 104 6.20 -26.21 1.54
CA THR A 104 7.58 -25.80 1.21
C THR A 104 8.57 -26.69 1.97
N ASN A 105 9.40 -27.46 1.25
CA ASN A 105 10.45 -28.33 1.81
C ASN A 105 11.85 -27.69 1.81
N VAL A 106 11.94 -26.37 1.64
CA VAL A 106 13.22 -25.65 1.59
C VAL A 106 13.74 -25.40 3.00
N GLY A 107 14.74 -26.17 3.43
CA GLY A 107 15.61 -25.87 4.58
C GLY A 107 15.03 -26.07 5.98
N LEU A 108 13.70 -26.16 6.15
CA LEU A 108 13.04 -26.39 7.44
C LEU A 108 12.29 -27.73 7.44
N SER A 109 12.78 -28.67 8.24
CA SER A 109 12.08 -29.94 8.53
C SER A 109 11.19 -29.86 9.77
N ASP A 110 11.37 -28.84 10.61
CA ASP A 110 10.60 -28.66 11.84
C ASP A 110 9.31 -27.86 11.60
N GLU A 111 8.17 -28.50 11.90
CA GLU A 111 6.83 -27.92 11.80
C GLU A 111 6.62 -26.78 12.80
N GLU A 112 7.29 -26.77 13.97
CA GLU A 112 7.19 -25.66 14.91
C GLU A 112 7.87 -24.41 14.37
N ALA A 113 9.06 -24.55 13.81
CA ALA A 113 9.76 -23.46 13.13
C ALA A 113 8.91 -22.89 11.98
N LYS A 114 8.36 -23.72 11.08
CA LYS A 114 7.49 -23.27 9.97
C LYS A 114 6.31 -22.43 10.46
N MET A 115 5.69 -22.85 11.55
CA MET A 115 4.57 -22.10 12.15
C MET A 115 4.99 -20.74 12.69
N LYS A 116 6.16 -20.63 13.33
CA LYS A 116 6.71 -19.34 13.78
C LYS A 116 6.98 -18.40 12.60
N PHE A 117 7.53 -18.91 11.51
CA PHE A 117 7.76 -18.14 10.27
C PHE A 117 6.44 -17.63 9.67
N ALA A 118 5.41 -18.48 9.56
CA ALA A 118 4.10 -18.10 9.03
C ALA A 118 3.41 -17.03 9.89
N VAL A 119 3.46 -17.17 11.22
CA VAL A 119 2.88 -16.18 12.15
C VAL A 119 3.63 -14.85 12.08
N THR A 120 4.96 -14.89 12.00
CA THR A 120 5.79 -13.69 11.90
C THR A 120 5.53 -12.96 10.57
N GLY A 121 5.46 -13.69 9.46
CA GLY A 121 5.08 -13.14 8.15
C GLY A 121 3.69 -12.51 8.17
N GLY A 122 2.71 -13.17 8.78
CA GLY A 122 1.37 -12.62 8.93
C GLY A 122 1.33 -11.31 9.74
N PHE A 123 2.09 -11.21 10.83
CA PHE A 123 2.19 -9.97 11.62
C PHE A 123 2.82 -8.82 10.83
N LEU A 124 3.88 -9.10 10.07
CA LEU A 124 4.52 -8.10 9.21
C LEU A 124 3.59 -7.61 8.10
N PHE A 125 2.75 -8.47 7.51
CA PHE A 125 1.72 -8.06 6.56
C PHE A 125 0.67 -7.13 7.20
N ILE A 126 0.23 -7.42 8.43
CA ILE A 126 -0.69 -6.54 9.16
C ILE A 126 -0.05 -5.18 9.41
N LEU A 127 1.20 -5.16 9.91
CA LEU A 127 1.91 -3.90 10.18
C LEU A 127 2.15 -3.10 8.89
N GLY A 128 2.56 -3.76 7.81
CA GLY A 128 2.73 -3.14 6.50
C GLY A 128 1.42 -2.56 5.97
N GLY A 129 0.30 -3.27 6.12
CA GLY A 129 -1.01 -2.79 5.70
C GLY A 129 -1.54 -1.62 6.54
N LEU A 130 -1.22 -1.58 7.83
CA LEU A 130 -1.51 -0.40 8.66
C LEU A 130 -0.70 0.81 8.21
N CYS A 131 0.59 0.64 7.91
CA CYS A 131 1.44 1.73 7.41
C CYS A 131 0.89 2.32 6.09
N SER A 132 0.52 1.47 5.12
CA SER A 132 -0.06 1.95 3.86
C SER A 132 -1.43 2.58 4.07
N MET A 133 -2.29 1.99 4.91
CA MET A 133 -3.60 2.55 5.23
C MET A 133 -3.49 3.96 5.82
N VAL A 134 -2.57 4.16 6.77
CA VAL A 134 -2.30 5.47 7.36
C VAL A 134 -1.80 6.46 6.30
N ALA A 135 -0.84 6.06 5.46
CA ALA A 135 -0.30 6.93 4.41
C ALA A 135 -1.38 7.41 3.45
N ILE A 136 -2.20 6.48 2.94
CA ILE A 136 -3.23 6.77 1.94
C ILE A 136 -4.37 7.59 2.56
N SER A 137 -4.78 7.27 3.80
CA SER A 137 -5.82 8.01 4.52
C SER A 137 -5.37 9.42 4.87
N TRP A 138 -4.12 9.59 5.31
CA TRP A 138 -3.55 10.91 5.60
C TRP A 138 -3.50 11.75 4.33
N TYR A 139 -2.99 11.19 3.23
CA TYR A 139 -2.94 11.90 1.96
C TYR A 139 -4.33 12.35 1.49
N ALA A 140 -5.31 11.45 1.53
CA ALA A 140 -6.70 11.76 1.18
C ALA A 140 -7.31 12.85 2.07
N ALA A 141 -7.04 12.82 3.38
CA ALA A 141 -7.52 13.82 4.33
C ALA A 141 -6.95 15.22 4.03
N MET A 142 -5.66 15.32 3.69
CA MET A 142 -5.02 16.59 3.32
C MET A 142 -5.63 17.17 2.03
N VAL A 143 -5.78 16.34 0.98
CA VAL A 143 -6.40 16.78 -0.29
C VAL A 143 -7.83 17.26 -0.06
N THR A 144 -8.59 16.53 0.77
CA THR A 144 -9.97 16.90 1.10
C THR A 144 -10.03 18.21 1.89
N ALA A 145 -9.13 18.41 2.85
CA ALA A 145 -9.05 19.64 3.63
C ALA A 145 -8.74 20.86 2.74
N GLU A 146 -7.77 20.74 1.82
CA GLU A 146 -7.44 21.80 0.85
C GLU A 146 -8.59 22.10 -0.11
N PHE A 147 -9.34 21.08 -0.54
CA PHE A 147 -10.47 21.26 -1.45
C PHE A 147 -11.58 22.12 -0.83
N PHE A 148 -11.90 21.91 0.45
CA PHE A 148 -12.97 22.63 1.15
C PHE A 148 -12.53 23.95 1.80
N ASP A 149 -11.23 24.24 1.85
CA ASP A 149 -10.75 25.54 2.34
C ASP A 149 -11.09 26.65 1.33
N ILE A 150 -11.74 27.70 1.82
CA ILE A 150 -12.15 28.88 1.04
C ILE A 150 -10.96 29.84 0.87
N LEU A 151 -10.00 29.82 1.81
CA LEU A 151 -8.81 30.67 1.79
C LEU A 151 -7.66 30.04 1.00
N TYR A 152 -7.80 28.80 0.54
CA TYR A 152 -6.79 28.13 -0.26
C TYR A 152 -6.70 28.75 -1.66
N ALA A 153 -5.62 29.49 -1.89
CA ALA A 153 -5.36 30.19 -3.16
C ALA A 153 -4.70 29.29 -4.23
N GLY A 154 -4.44 28.01 -3.93
CA GLY A 154 -3.84 27.05 -4.85
C GLY A 154 -4.86 26.31 -5.73
N THR A 155 -4.34 25.48 -6.63
CA THR A 155 -5.17 24.58 -7.46
C THR A 155 -5.86 23.55 -6.59
N LYS A 156 -7.18 23.41 -6.75
CA LYS A 156 -7.93 22.37 -6.04
C LYS A 156 -7.78 21.02 -6.71
N TYR A 157 -7.65 19.98 -5.90
CA TYR A 157 -7.49 18.61 -6.38
C TYR A 157 -8.59 17.70 -5.83
N GLU A 158 -8.99 16.74 -6.64
CA GLU A 158 -9.84 15.62 -6.29
C GLU A 158 -9.00 14.36 -5.98
N LEU A 159 -9.61 13.40 -5.30
CA LEU A 159 -8.99 12.12 -4.97
C LEU A 159 -8.78 11.29 -6.24
N GLY A 160 -7.52 10.96 -6.53
CA GLY A 160 -7.17 10.14 -7.70
C GLY A 160 -7.45 8.65 -7.47
N GLU A 161 -7.56 7.89 -8.56
CA GLU A 161 -7.93 6.47 -8.48
C GLU A 161 -6.90 5.59 -7.75
N ALA A 162 -5.63 6.04 -7.68
CA ALA A 162 -4.59 5.31 -6.97
C ALA A 162 -4.90 5.18 -5.47
N LEU A 163 -5.56 6.17 -4.86
CA LEU A 163 -5.93 6.12 -3.45
C LEU A 163 -6.91 4.96 -3.20
N TYR A 164 -7.95 4.82 -4.03
CA TYR A 164 -8.94 3.74 -3.90
C TYR A 164 -8.30 2.36 -4.06
N LEU A 165 -7.39 2.20 -5.02
CA LEU A 165 -6.59 0.98 -5.17
C LEU A 165 -5.74 0.72 -3.93
N GLY A 166 -5.12 1.75 -3.37
CA GLY A 166 -4.33 1.66 -2.16
C GLY A 166 -5.13 1.20 -0.94
N TRP A 167 -6.35 1.71 -0.76
CA TRP A 167 -7.27 1.27 0.30
C TRP A 167 -7.61 -0.20 0.13
N ALA A 168 -8.02 -0.62 -1.07
CA ALA A 168 -8.34 -2.01 -1.37
C ALA A 168 -7.11 -2.92 -1.14
N GLY A 169 -5.94 -2.52 -1.63
CA GLY A 169 -4.68 -3.22 -1.42
C GLY A 169 -4.34 -3.38 0.05
N SER A 170 -4.44 -2.30 0.84
CA SER A 170 -4.16 -2.32 2.29
C SER A 170 -5.09 -3.27 3.04
N VAL A 171 -6.39 -3.31 2.69
CA VAL A 171 -7.34 -4.25 3.30
C VAL A 171 -6.99 -5.70 2.96
N LEU A 172 -6.77 -6.03 1.69
CA LEU A 172 -6.41 -7.39 1.26
C LEU A 172 -5.11 -7.86 1.93
N TYR A 173 -4.16 -6.95 2.04
CA TYR A 173 -2.86 -7.17 2.66
C TYR A 173 -2.97 -7.48 4.16
N MET A 174 -3.80 -6.71 4.89
CA MET A 174 -4.10 -6.98 6.30
C MET A 174 -4.90 -8.28 6.48
N LEU A 175 -5.93 -8.52 5.68
CA LEU A 175 -6.75 -9.73 5.77
C LEU A 175 -5.92 -11.00 5.52
N GLY A 176 -5.04 -10.98 4.51
CA GLY A 176 -4.11 -12.07 4.26
C GLY A 176 -3.19 -12.33 5.47
N GLY A 177 -2.65 -11.27 6.08
CA GLY A 177 -1.86 -11.36 7.30
C GLY A 177 -2.65 -11.92 8.50
N ILE A 178 -3.89 -11.48 8.70
CA ILE A 178 -4.79 -11.97 9.76
C ILE A 178 -5.07 -13.47 9.57
N PHE A 179 -5.36 -13.90 8.34
CA PHE A 179 -5.60 -15.33 8.08
C PHE A 179 -4.33 -16.17 8.26
N LEU A 180 -3.15 -15.67 7.89
CA LEU A 180 -1.88 -16.36 8.14
C LEU A 180 -1.59 -16.51 9.65
N THR A 181 -1.82 -15.47 10.45
CA THR A 181 -1.63 -15.53 11.91
C THR A 181 -2.68 -16.41 12.61
N CYS A 182 -3.94 -16.34 12.20
CA CYS A 182 -5.05 -17.08 12.81
C CYS A 182 -5.06 -18.57 12.45
N SER A 183 -4.47 -18.95 11.31
CA SER A 183 -4.35 -20.35 10.88
C SER A 183 -3.55 -21.24 11.85
N CYS A 184 -2.86 -20.62 12.82
CA CYS A 184 -1.86 -21.27 13.66
C CYS A 184 -2.29 -21.53 15.12
N LYS A 185 -3.42 -20.98 15.61
CA LYS A 185 -3.87 -21.09 17.02
C LYS A 185 -4.47 -22.46 17.43
N GLY A 186 -4.21 -23.52 16.67
CA GLY A 186 -4.86 -24.83 16.82
C GLY A 186 -4.21 -25.85 17.77
N LYS A 187 -3.05 -25.57 18.39
CA LYS A 187 -2.46 -26.47 19.40
C LYS A 187 -2.88 -26.02 20.80
N LYS A 188 -4.01 -26.52 21.30
CA LYS A 188 -4.18 -26.66 22.75
C LYS A 188 -3.05 -27.57 23.22
N LYS A 189 -2.21 -27.09 24.13
CA LYS A 189 -1.37 -27.95 24.96
C LYS A 189 -2.30 -28.96 25.62
N GLN A 190 -2.16 -30.21 25.27
CA GLN A 190 -2.71 -31.30 26.06
C GLN A 190 -1.62 -31.55 27.11
N ASP A 191 -1.68 -30.74 28.17
CA ASP A 191 -0.92 -31.03 29.38
C ASP A 191 -1.46 -32.33 29.96
N TYR A 192 -0.51 -33.19 30.36
CA TYR A 192 -0.57 -34.59 30.78
C TYR A 192 -1.82 -35.06 31.53
#